data_AF-A0A2G6VTQ8-F1
#
_entry.id   AF-A0A2G6VTQ8-F1
#
_cell.length_a   1.000
_cell.length_b   1.000
_cell.length_c   1.000
_cell.angle_alpha   90.00
_cell.angle_beta   90.00
_cell.angle_gamma   90.00
#
_symmetry.space_group_name_H-M   'P 1'
#
loop_
_entity.id
_entity.type
_entity.pdbx_description
1 polymer ?
#
loop_
_entity_poly.entity_id
_entity_poly.type
_entity_poly.pdbx_seq_one_letter_code
_entity_poly.pdbx_strand_id
1 'polypeptide(L)'
;MRWTLKSKPSEDTVKNLAKALNVEDFVATLLVQRGIETFEDAKRFFRPSLEDLHDPYLMKDMEKAVARIEKAIENEENILVFGDYDVDGTTAVSLVSSYLKTYYPNVATYIPDRYDEGYGISFKGIDFADDNGFSLIIALDCGIKSIDHVAYAKERNIDFIICDHHRPGDFLPEAVAVLDPKRDDCTYPYDELCGCGIGFKLIQALGKNRNQTIDDLIPYLDLVSVAIAADIVPMTGENRVLAYFGLQVINSDPRPGIKAIIHQIKKQTLDITDVVFIIAPRINAAGRIKHGNHAVELLTEFDFEQAQQFASEIEAYNSERKDLDKLITKEALKQIEENNEKERFTSVVFQEDWHKGVIGIVASRLIETYYRPTLVFTKSGDKYAASARSVKGFDVYNALEACTEHLEQFGGHMYAAGMTLKEENYQIFKDAFEKEVERTIHPDMLTPEIAVDAEIDFVDITPKLIRILKQFEPYGPQNMTPIFLTKNIKDTGYGKPLGQEDEHLKLFVKQSRSLGTEGIAAIGFNLGNKIELTTHQKPFQAVYCIDENEWKGKLSLQLRLRDIKQ
;
A
#
# COMPACT_ATOMS: atom_id res chain seq x y z
N MET A 1 -10.37 -10.79 -19.17
CA MET A 1 -10.90 -10.06 -18.00
C MET A 1 -12.41 -9.97 -18.07
N ARG A 2 -13.09 -10.15 -16.94
CA ARG A 2 -14.54 -9.93 -16.77
C ARG A 2 -14.79 -8.46 -16.45
N TRP A 3 -15.82 -7.86 -17.04
CA TRP A 3 -16.22 -6.48 -16.72
C TRP A 3 -17.52 -6.53 -15.94
N THR A 4 -17.54 -5.97 -14.75
CA THR A 4 -18.69 -5.98 -13.84
C THR A 4 -19.10 -4.54 -13.56
N LEU A 5 -20.28 -4.13 -14.01
CA LEU A 5 -20.81 -2.80 -13.68
C LEU A 5 -21.28 -2.81 -12.22
N LYS A 6 -20.84 -1.84 -11.42
CA LYS A 6 -21.30 -1.69 -10.04
C LYS A 6 -22.81 -1.46 -9.99
N SER A 7 -23.44 -1.94 -8.93
CA SER A 7 -24.85 -1.68 -8.66
C SER A 7 -25.10 -0.17 -8.59
N LYS A 8 -26.18 0.28 -9.22
CA LYS A 8 -26.60 1.68 -9.13
C LYS A 8 -27.10 1.97 -7.72
N PRO A 9 -26.67 3.07 -7.09
CA PRO A 9 -27.24 3.52 -5.82
C PRO A 9 -28.71 3.94 -5.95
N SER A 10 -29.34 4.21 -4.80
CA SER A 10 -30.70 4.76 -4.74
C SER A 10 -30.82 6.04 -5.60
N GLU A 11 -31.76 6.06 -6.54
CA GLU A 11 -32.01 7.23 -7.38
C GLU A 11 -32.37 8.48 -6.57
N ASP A 12 -33.11 8.31 -5.47
CA ASP A 12 -33.53 9.42 -4.62
C ASP A 12 -32.33 10.04 -3.91
N THR A 13 -31.42 9.21 -3.38
CA THR A 13 -30.18 9.69 -2.74
C THR A 13 -29.32 10.43 -3.75
N VAL A 14 -29.15 9.88 -4.96
CA VAL A 14 -28.36 10.50 -6.03
C VAL A 14 -28.95 11.85 -6.44
N LYS A 15 -30.25 11.93 -6.72
CA LYS A 15 -30.91 13.18 -7.15
C LYS A 15 -30.85 14.26 -6.07
N ASN A 16 -31.05 13.88 -4.81
CA ASN A 16 -30.98 14.81 -3.69
C ASN A 16 -29.56 15.38 -3.52
N LEU A 17 -28.54 14.53 -3.58
CA LEU A 17 -27.15 14.95 -3.47
C LEU A 17 -26.70 15.79 -4.68
N ALA A 18 -27.07 15.38 -5.89
CA ALA A 18 -26.78 16.11 -7.13
C ALA A 18 -27.34 17.55 -7.07
N LYS A 19 -28.59 17.68 -6.63
CA LYS A 19 -29.24 18.98 -6.44
C LYS A 19 -28.55 19.82 -5.35
N ALA A 20 -28.19 19.21 -4.22
CA ALA A 20 -27.52 19.91 -3.12
C ALA A 20 -26.13 20.43 -3.52
N LEU A 21 -25.40 19.68 -4.33
CA LEU A 21 -24.05 20.02 -4.80
C LEU A 21 -24.03 20.82 -6.11
N ASN A 22 -25.18 20.94 -6.80
CA ASN A 22 -25.29 21.53 -8.13
C ASN A 22 -24.35 20.85 -9.17
N VAL A 23 -24.34 19.53 -9.15
CA VAL A 23 -23.56 18.66 -10.05
C VAL A 23 -24.49 17.72 -10.83
N GLU A 24 -23.98 17.11 -11.89
CA GLU A 24 -24.74 16.10 -12.64
C GLU A 24 -24.98 14.85 -11.78
N ASP A 25 -26.09 14.14 -12.01
CA ASP A 25 -26.46 12.89 -11.32
C ASP A 25 -25.33 11.86 -11.30
N PHE A 26 -24.53 11.83 -12.36
CA PHE A 26 -23.38 10.96 -12.46
C PHE A 26 -22.29 11.25 -11.41
N VAL A 27 -21.99 12.52 -11.12
CA VAL A 27 -21.02 12.87 -10.08
C VAL A 27 -21.54 12.44 -8.71
N ALA A 28 -22.82 12.69 -8.45
CA ALA A 28 -23.47 12.24 -7.21
C ALA A 28 -23.48 10.70 -7.10
N THR A 29 -23.68 9.99 -8.20
CA THR A 29 -23.57 8.53 -8.25
C THR A 29 -22.20 8.04 -7.78
N LEU A 30 -21.12 8.66 -8.27
CA LEU A 30 -19.76 8.31 -7.85
C LEU A 30 -19.51 8.58 -6.35
N LEU A 31 -20.10 9.64 -5.80
CA LEU A 31 -20.01 9.95 -4.37
C LEU A 31 -20.78 8.92 -3.53
N VAL A 32 -22.03 8.61 -3.89
CA VAL A 32 -22.84 7.64 -3.15
C VAL A 32 -22.22 6.23 -3.19
N GLN A 33 -21.59 5.85 -4.32
CA GLN A 33 -20.82 4.59 -4.41
C GLN A 33 -19.62 4.53 -3.43
N ARG A 34 -19.22 5.65 -2.83
CA ARG A 34 -18.16 5.77 -1.80
C ARG A 34 -18.75 5.99 -0.40
N GLY A 35 -20.07 5.82 -0.23
CA GLY A 35 -20.75 6.06 1.05
C GLY A 35 -20.97 7.55 1.37
N ILE A 36 -20.77 8.44 0.40
CA ILE A 36 -20.97 9.88 0.57
C ILE A 36 -22.40 10.21 0.12
N GLU A 37 -23.30 10.37 1.09
CA GLU A 37 -24.73 10.50 0.82
C GLU A 37 -25.29 11.88 1.14
N THR A 38 -24.57 12.69 1.93
CA THR A 38 -25.01 14.03 2.33
C THR A 38 -24.12 15.16 1.81
N PHE A 39 -24.63 16.39 1.86
CA PHE A 39 -23.85 17.58 1.52
C PHE A 39 -22.63 17.76 2.44
N GLU A 40 -22.78 17.49 3.74
CA GLU A 40 -21.68 17.62 4.70
C GLU A 40 -20.60 16.56 4.47
N ASP A 41 -20.98 15.33 4.13
CA ASP A 41 -20.02 14.28 3.77
C ASP A 41 -19.24 14.69 2.50
N ALA A 42 -19.94 15.19 1.49
CA ALA A 42 -19.32 15.65 0.25
C ALA A 42 -18.40 16.86 0.50
N LYS A 43 -18.78 17.77 1.38
CA LYS A 43 -17.96 18.91 1.78
C LYS A 43 -16.66 18.45 2.43
N ARG A 44 -16.70 17.55 3.42
CA ARG A 44 -15.50 16.96 4.04
C ARG A 44 -14.64 16.22 3.02
N PHE A 45 -15.27 15.46 2.12
CA PHE A 45 -14.57 14.73 1.06
C PHE A 45 -13.80 15.66 0.10
N PHE A 46 -14.44 16.73 -0.39
CA PHE A 46 -13.83 17.67 -1.33
C PHE A 46 -12.93 18.73 -0.68
N ARG A 47 -13.08 18.97 0.62
CA ARG A 47 -12.33 19.95 1.39
C ARG A 47 -11.87 19.34 2.71
N PRO A 48 -10.88 18.42 2.68
CA PRO A 48 -10.30 17.88 3.90
C PRO A 48 -9.78 19.00 4.81
N SER A 49 -10.04 18.90 6.12
CA SER A 49 -9.53 19.83 7.13
C SER A 49 -8.73 19.06 8.19
N LEU A 50 -7.65 19.66 8.69
CA LEU A 50 -6.92 19.13 9.85
C LEU A 50 -7.79 19.09 11.12
N GLU A 51 -8.85 19.90 11.18
CA GLU A 51 -9.85 19.87 12.25
C GLU A 51 -10.74 18.62 12.22
N ASP A 52 -10.78 17.89 11.10
CA ASP A 52 -11.52 16.64 10.99
C ASP A 52 -10.77 15.45 11.64
N LEU A 53 -9.52 15.65 12.08
CA LEU A 53 -8.77 14.65 12.85
C LEU A 53 -9.36 14.46 14.24
N HIS A 54 -9.44 13.22 14.70
CA HIS A 54 -10.02 12.91 16.00
C HIS A 54 -9.06 13.25 17.14
N ASP A 55 -9.59 13.42 18.35
CA ASP A 55 -8.74 13.60 19.52
C ASP A 55 -7.95 12.31 19.79
N PRO A 56 -6.60 12.33 19.82
CA PRO A 56 -5.81 11.13 20.07
C PRO A 56 -6.12 10.46 21.41
N TYR A 57 -6.59 11.22 22.42
CA TYR A 57 -6.95 10.66 23.73
C TYR A 57 -8.22 9.80 23.71
N LEU A 58 -8.98 9.81 22.62
CA LEU A 58 -10.08 8.84 22.42
C LEU A 58 -9.57 7.43 22.14
N MET A 59 -8.29 7.28 21.75
CA MET A 59 -7.68 5.98 21.54
C MET A 59 -7.37 5.32 22.88
N LYS A 60 -7.81 4.07 23.03
CA LYS A 60 -7.63 3.30 24.26
C LYS A 60 -6.15 3.25 24.65
N ASP A 61 -5.88 3.43 25.94
CA ASP A 61 -4.54 3.48 26.55
C ASP A 61 -3.61 4.63 26.12
N MET A 62 -4.07 5.60 25.31
CA MET A 62 -3.27 6.77 24.92
C MET A 62 -2.76 7.54 26.15
N GLU A 63 -3.60 7.75 27.17
CA GLU A 63 -3.18 8.40 28.43
C GLU A 63 -2.07 7.63 29.14
N LYS A 64 -2.12 6.29 29.16
CA LYS A 64 -1.09 5.45 29.79
C LYS A 64 0.23 5.52 29.02
N ALA A 65 0.16 5.47 27.69
CA ALA A 65 1.33 5.59 26.82
C ALA A 65 2.04 6.93 27.05
N VAL A 66 1.29 8.03 26.98
CA VAL A 66 1.82 9.38 27.23
C VAL A 66 2.42 9.50 28.62
N ALA A 67 1.70 9.05 29.67
CA ALA A 67 2.20 9.11 31.04
C ALA A 67 3.51 8.31 31.23
N ARG A 68 3.64 7.15 30.56
CA ARG A 68 4.84 6.33 30.65
C ARG A 68 6.05 6.93 29.93
N ILE A 69 5.83 7.57 28.77
CA ILE A 69 6.86 8.28 28.02
C ILE A 69 7.34 9.49 28.81
N GLU A 70 6.42 10.31 29.32
CA GLU A 70 6.77 11.48 30.13
C GLU A 70 7.52 11.09 31.42
N LYS A 71 7.13 9.97 32.06
CA LYS A 71 7.88 9.42 33.19
C LYS A 71 9.29 8.96 32.83
N ALA A 72 9.48 8.33 31.67
CA ALA A 72 10.82 7.97 31.19
C ALA A 72 11.68 9.22 31.02
N ILE A 73 11.13 10.27 30.40
CA ILE A 73 11.82 11.55 30.20
C ILE A 73 12.18 12.20 31.54
N GLU A 74 11.26 12.25 32.49
CA GLU A 74 11.49 12.81 33.84
C GLU A 74 12.58 12.06 34.60
N ASN A 75 12.66 10.73 34.43
CA ASN A 75 13.65 9.88 35.07
C ASN A 75 14.97 9.75 34.28
N GLU A 76 15.12 10.46 33.16
CA GLU A 76 16.27 10.36 32.26
C GLU A 76 16.52 8.92 31.71
N GLU A 77 15.46 8.12 31.58
CA GLU A 77 15.47 6.75 31.05
C GLU A 77 15.76 6.67 29.55
N ASN A 78 16.59 5.71 29.10
CA ASN A 78 16.79 5.49 27.67
C ASN A 78 15.53 4.89 27.02
N ILE A 79 15.08 5.48 25.91
CA ILE A 79 13.91 5.04 25.14
C ILE A 79 14.37 4.43 23.81
N LEU A 80 13.91 3.21 23.51
CA LEU A 80 14.14 2.56 22.23
C LEU A 80 12.86 2.63 21.38
N VAL A 81 12.91 3.32 20.26
CA VAL A 81 11.83 3.35 19.27
C VAL A 81 12.04 2.20 18.30
N PHE A 82 11.16 1.21 18.36
CA PHE A 82 11.25 -0.06 17.64
C PHE A 82 10.17 -0.11 16.56
N GLY A 83 10.47 -0.60 15.36
CA GLY A 83 9.42 -0.88 14.37
C GLY A 83 9.82 -1.90 13.33
N ASP A 84 8.90 -2.28 12.45
CA ASP A 84 9.17 -3.27 11.41
C ASP A 84 10.02 -2.72 10.24
N TYR A 85 10.57 -3.64 9.44
CA TYR A 85 11.51 -3.33 8.36
C TYR A 85 10.87 -2.82 7.06
N ASP A 86 9.54 -2.70 7.01
CA ASP A 86 8.85 -2.20 5.82
C ASP A 86 8.69 -0.68 5.85
N VAL A 87 7.89 -0.13 4.93
CA VAL A 87 7.77 1.32 4.80
C VAL A 87 6.95 1.91 5.95
N ASP A 88 5.92 1.23 6.43
CA ASP A 88 5.08 1.76 7.50
C ASP A 88 5.89 1.75 8.81
N GLY A 89 6.50 0.62 9.17
CA GLY A 89 7.38 0.53 10.33
C GLY A 89 8.57 1.51 10.31
N THR A 90 9.33 1.59 9.20
CA THR A 90 10.49 2.51 9.15
C THR A 90 10.06 3.98 9.16
N THR A 91 8.96 4.35 8.50
CA THR A 91 8.46 5.74 8.57
C THR A 91 7.88 6.05 9.95
N ALA A 92 7.22 5.10 10.62
CA ALA A 92 6.72 5.28 11.98
C ALA A 92 7.87 5.51 12.98
N VAL A 93 8.91 4.68 12.92
CA VAL A 93 10.12 4.83 13.74
C VAL A 93 10.78 6.17 13.48
N SER A 94 10.96 6.57 12.21
CA SER A 94 11.48 7.89 11.86
C SER A 94 10.63 9.03 12.40
N LEU A 95 9.30 8.92 12.34
CA LEU A 95 8.37 9.95 12.81
C LEU A 95 8.47 10.14 14.33
N VAL A 96 8.31 9.06 15.10
CA VAL A 96 8.28 9.15 16.57
C VAL A 96 9.66 9.51 17.12
N SER A 97 10.72 8.88 16.61
CA SER A 97 12.07 9.16 17.08
C SER A 97 12.52 10.59 16.76
N SER A 98 12.24 11.10 15.55
CA SER A 98 12.59 12.47 15.20
C SER A 98 11.80 13.50 16.01
N TYR A 99 10.54 13.22 16.33
CA TYR A 99 9.75 14.07 17.24
C TYR A 99 10.30 14.09 18.66
N LEU A 100 10.53 12.92 19.29
CA LEU A 100 11.05 12.84 20.65
C LEU A 100 12.43 13.53 20.78
N LYS A 101 13.31 13.33 19.78
CA LYS A 101 14.65 13.95 19.72
C LYS A 101 14.64 15.48 19.67
N THR A 102 13.50 16.13 19.38
CA THR A 102 13.41 17.59 19.44
C THR A 102 13.51 18.15 20.86
N TYR A 103 13.22 17.34 21.89
CA TYR A 103 13.28 17.77 23.29
C TYR A 103 13.88 16.72 24.25
N TYR A 104 14.20 15.52 23.77
CA TYR A 104 14.78 14.46 24.60
C TYR A 104 15.89 13.69 23.87
N PRO A 105 17.15 13.73 24.36
CA PRO A 105 18.28 13.17 23.64
C PRO A 105 18.45 11.64 23.78
N ASN A 106 17.92 11.01 24.85
CA ASN A 106 18.15 9.59 25.14
C ASN A 106 17.17 8.69 24.37
N VAL A 107 17.14 8.85 23.05
CA VAL A 107 16.27 8.11 22.13
C VAL A 107 17.11 7.43 21.07
N ALA A 108 16.98 6.11 20.98
CA ALA A 108 17.56 5.31 19.89
C ALA A 108 16.47 4.66 19.06
N THR A 109 16.85 4.14 17.89
CA THR A 109 15.95 3.44 16.97
C THR A 109 16.42 2.01 16.77
N TYR A 110 15.47 1.09 16.60
CA TYR A 110 15.74 -0.29 16.25
C TYR A 110 14.77 -0.75 15.16
N ILE A 111 15.31 -1.45 14.16
CA ILE A 111 14.57 -2.16 13.13
C ILE A 111 15.11 -3.59 13.14
N PRO A 112 14.29 -4.65 13.20
CA PRO A 112 14.77 -6.01 13.18
C PRO A 112 15.31 -6.38 11.80
N ASP A 113 16.33 -7.25 11.77
CA ASP A 113 16.79 -7.83 10.51
C ASP A 113 15.77 -8.82 9.94
N ARG A 114 15.34 -8.59 8.70
CA ARG A 114 14.32 -9.40 8.03
C ARG A 114 14.68 -10.88 7.92
N TYR A 115 15.97 -11.21 7.87
CA TYR A 115 16.45 -12.57 7.62
C TYR A 115 16.82 -13.30 8.89
N ASP A 116 17.49 -12.60 9.81
CA ASP A 116 18.01 -13.15 11.05
C ASP A 116 16.96 -13.14 12.18
N GLU A 117 16.17 -12.08 12.28
CA GLU A 117 15.17 -11.90 13.34
C GLU A 117 13.74 -12.17 12.85
N GLY A 118 13.46 -11.86 11.58
CA GLY A 118 12.13 -11.99 11.01
C GLY A 118 11.25 -10.78 11.29
N TYR A 119 9.93 -10.96 11.16
CA TYR A 119 8.95 -9.88 11.25
C TYR A 119 8.57 -9.54 12.70
N GLY A 120 8.49 -8.25 13.00
CA GLY A 120 7.98 -7.74 14.28
C GLY A 120 8.98 -7.80 15.45
N ILE A 121 8.46 -7.84 16.68
CA ILE A 121 9.28 -7.85 17.90
C ILE A 121 10.13 -9.13 17.97
N SER A 122 11.43 -8.96 18.20
CA SER A 122 12.39 -10.04 18.30
C SER A 122 13.00 -10.13 19.71
N PHE A 123 13.39 -11.35 20.12
CA PHE A 123 14.16 -11.53 21.35
C PHE A 123 15.51 -10.79 21.30
N LYS A 124 16.19 -10.82 20.13
CA LYS A 124 17.46 -10.10 19.94
C LYS A 124 17.32 -8.59 20.13
N GLY A 125 16.21 -8.01 19.69
CA GLY A 125 15.92 -6.59 19.90
C GLY A 125 15.66 -6.25 21.37
N ILE A 126 15.06 -7.16 22.13
CA ILE A 126 14.89 -7.00 23.58
C ILE A 126 16.21 -7.17 24.31
N ASP A 127 17.04 -8.14 23.91
CA ASP A 127 18.39 -8.32 24.45
C ASP A 127 19.26 -7.09 24.17
N PHE A 128 19.19 -6.53 22.95
CA PHE A 128 19.84 -5.26 22.63
C PHE A 128 19.36 -4.13 23.54
N ALA A 129 18.06 -4.07 23.83
CA ALA A 129 17.51 -3.07 24.74
C ALA A 129 18.08 -3.22 26.16
N ASP A 130 18.11 -4.43 26.69
CA ASP A 130 18.67 -4.75 28.01
C ASP A 130 20.17 -4.43 28.10
N ASP A 131 20.95 -4.93 27.13
CA ASP A 131 22.41 -4.76 27.04
C ASP A 131 22.84 -3.28 26.97
N ASN A 132 21.96 -2.40 26.47
CA ASN A 132 22.22 -0.97 26.31
C ASN A 132 21.43 -0.10 27.30
N GLY A 133 20.79 -0.71 28.32
CA GLY A 133 20.13 0.00 29.41
C GLY A 133 18.90 0.80 28.98
N PHE A 134 18.14 0.30 28.01
CA PHE A 134 16.82 0.82 27.66
C PHE A 134 15.76 0.24 28.59
N SER A 135 15.00 1.10 29.26
CA SER A 135 13.91 0.69 30.16
C SER A 135 12.52 0.83 29.55
N LEU A 136 12.43 1.43 28.35
CA LEU A 136 11.18 1.60 27.61
C LEU A 136 11.39 1.32 26.11
N ILE A 137 10.60 0.40 25.57
CA ILE A 137 10.44 0.18 24.14
C ILE A 137 9.10 0.76 23.69
N ILE A 138 9.14 1.63 22.67
CA ILE A 138 7.96 2.09 21.92
C ILE A 138 7.95 1.33 20.60
N ALA A 139 7.15 0.28 20.52
CA ALA A 139 6.97 -0.53 19.32
C ALA A 139 5.95 0.12 18.38
N LEU A 140 6.29 0.22 17.10
CA LEU A 140 5.51 0.87 16.05
C LEU A 140 5.32 -0.11 14.89
N ASP A 141 4.09 -0.19 14.39
CA ASP A 141 3.71 -1.10 13.30
C ASP A 141 3.99 -2.59 13.59
N CYS A 142 4.09 -2.94 14.86
CA CYS A 142 4.29 -4.31 15.32
C CYS A 142 4.00 -4.46 16.81
N GLY A 143 3.83 -5.71 17.24
CA GLY A 143 3.77 -6.08 18.65
C GLY A 143 2.41 -6.53 19.16
N ILE A 144 1.29 -6.31 18.44
CA ILE A 144 -0.06 -6.63 18.94
C ILE A 144 -0.28 -8.12 19.26
N LYS A 145 0.54 -9.01 18.70
CA LYS A 145 0.53 -10.46 18.98
C LYS A 145 1.75 -10.97 19.73
N SER A 146 2.64 -10.09 20.18
CA SER A 146 3.95 -10.45 20.75
C SER A 146 3.88 -10.74 22.26
N ILE A 147 2.98 -11.64 22.67
CA ILE A 147 2.71 -11.98 24.08
C ILE A 147 4.00 -12.43 24.80
N ASP A 148 4.67 -13.44 24.25
CA ASP A 148 5.86 -14.04 24.87
C ASP A 148 7.05 -13.05 24.91
N HIS A 149 7.18 -12.22 23.88
CA HIS A 149 8.24 -11.21 23.81
C HIS A 149 8.05 -10.12 24.86
N VAL A 150 6.82 -9.63 25.05
CA VAL A 150 6.52 -8.63 26.08
C VAL A 150 6.71 -9.21 27.49
N ALA A 151 6.33 -10.48 27.71
CA ALA A 151 6.62 -11.17 28.96
C ALA A 151 8.12 -11.27 29.22
N TYR A 152 8.90 -11.64 28.20
CA TYR A 152 10.37 -11.74 28.28
C TYR A 152 11.06 -10.40 28.57
N ALA A 153 10.56 -9.31 27.99
CA ALA A 153 11.03 -7.95 28.27
C ALA A 153 10.73 -7.50 29.70
N LYS A 154 9.55 -7.86 30.22
CA LYS A 154 9.14 -7.58 31.60
C LYS A 154 10.06 -8.25 32.63
N GLU A 155 10.54 -9.46 32.35
CA GLU A 155 11.56 -10.14 33.19
C GLU A 155 12.89 -9.36 33.28
N ARG A 156 13.16 -8.50 32.30
CA ARG A 156 14.34 -7.61 32.23
C ARG A 156 14.07 -6.18 32.70
N ASN A 157 12.88 -5.91 33.22
CA ASN A 157 12.42 -4.56 33.62
C ASN A 157 12.34 -3.57 32.44
N ILE A 158 12.01 -4.07 31.26
CA ILE A 158 11.79 -3.25 30.06
C ILE A 158 10.29 -3.14 29.82
N ASP A 159 9.78 -1.92 29.92
CA ASP A 159 8.37 -1.63 29.63
C ASP A 159 8.13 -1.54 28.13
N PHE A 160 6.92 -1.90 27.70
CA PHE A 160 6.47 -1.77 26.32
C PHE A 160 5.30 -0.79 26.21
N ILE A 161 5.35 0.05 25.17
CA ILE A 161 4.19 0.71 24.57
C ILE A 161 4.09 0.16 23.15
N ILE A 162 2.96 -0.44 22.81
CA ILE A 162 2.71 -0.99 21.47
C ILE A 162 1.81 -0.02 20.71
N CYS A 163 2.21 0.36 19.50
CA CYS A 163 1.45 1.19 18.58
C CYS A 163 1.29 0.39 17.28
N ASP A 164 0.15 -0.26 17.10
CA ASP A 164 -0.03 -1.26 16.05
C ASP A 164 -1.45 -1.16 15.47
N HIS A 165 -1.61 -1.61 14.24
CA HIS A 165 -2.85 -1.56 13.47
C HIS A 165 -3.22 -2.92 12.86
N HIS A 166 -2.43 -3.96 13.13
CA HIS A 166 -2.76 -5.33 12.74
C HIS A 166 -3.94 -5.86 13.54
N ARG A 167 -4.61 -6.91 13.05
CA ARG A 167 -5.73 -7.50 13.80
C ARG A 167 -5.24 -8.08 15.13
N PRO A 168 -5.85 -7.68 16.27
CA PRO A 168 -5.54 -8.29 17.56
C PRO A 168 -5.76 -9.80 17.58
N GLY A 169 -5.03 -10.50 18.44
CA GLY A 169 -5.34 -11.89 18.80
C GLY A 169 -6.38 -11.98 19.92
N ASP A 170 -6.71 -13.20 20.33
CA ASP A 170 -7.65 -13.45 21.44
C ASP A 170 -7.18 -12.83 22.77
N PHE A 171 -5.87 -12.66 22.92
CA PHE A 171 -5.23 -12.03 24.07
C PHE A 171 -4.28 -10.92 23.61
N LEU A 172 -4.26 -9.82 24.36
CA LEU A 172 -3.31 -8.74 24.16
C LEU A 172 -2.05 -8.98 25.02
N PRO A 173 -0.86 -8.55 24.54
CA PRO A 173 0.35 -8.56 25.36
C PRO A 173 0.20 -7.70 26.62
N GLU A 174 0.83 -8.09 27.72
CA GLU A 174 0.84 -7.33 28.98
C GLU A 174 1.77 -6.10 28.94
N ALA A 175 1.64 -5.27 27.92
CA ALA A 175 2.36 -4.01 27.78
C ALA A 175 1.75 -2.91 28.69
N VAL A 176 2.50 -1.84 28.96
CA VAL A 176 2.01 -0.68 29.73
C VAL A 176 0.83 -0.01 29.01
N ALA A 177 0.90 0.05 27.68
CA ALA A 177 -0.15 0.55 26.81
C ALA A 177 -0.13 -0.18 25.46
N VAL A 178 -1.32 -0.40 24.90
CA VAL A 178 -1.50 -0.99 23.55
C VAL A 178 -2.40 -0.06 22.74
N LEU A 179 -1.81 0.77 21.89
CA LEU A 179 -2.49 1.72 21.02
C LEU A 179 -2.82 1.01 19.70
N ASP A 180 -4.04 0.47 19.63
CA ASP A 180 -4.57 -0.14 18.43
C ASP A 180 -6.08 0.12 18.37
N PRO A 181 -6.58 0.84 17.34
CA PRO A 181 -8.00 1.16 17.24
C PRO A 181 -8.88 -0.04 16.85
N LYS A 182 -8.29 -1.17 16.40
CA LYS A 182 -9.02 -2.41 16.06
C LYS A 182 -9.24 -3.33 17.27
N ARG A 183 -8.80 -2.93 18.47
CA ARG A 183 -9.14 -3.62 19.71
C ARG A 183 -10.64 -3.60 19.95
N ASP A 184 -11.19 -4.73 20.37
CA ASP A 184 -12.61 -4.86 20.71
C ASP A 184 -13.07 -3.87 21.81
N ASP A 185 -12.16 -3.41 22.68
CA ASP A 185 -12.44 -2.45 23.75
C ASP A 185 -12.04 -1.00 23.44
N CYS A 186 -11.63 -0.71 22.21
CA CYS A 186 -11.29 0.63 21.74
C CYS A 186 -12.48 1.26 20.99
N THR A 187 -12.85 2.48 21.37
CA THR A 187 -13.96 3.23 20.75
C THR A 187 -13.45 4.40 19.91
N TYR A 188 -12.19 4.34 19.47
CA TYR A 188 -11.62 5.39 18.64
C TYR A 188 -12.41 5.47 17.32
N PRO A 189 -12.77 6.67 16.81
CA PRO A 189 -13.77 6.75 15.73
C PRO A 189 -13.30 6.26 14.35
N TYR A 190 -12.02 5.93 14.18
CA TYR A 190 -11.44 5.52 12.91
C TYR A 190 -10.35 4.45 13.10
N ASP A 191 -10.62 3.21 12.69
CA ASP A 191 -9.79 2.03 12.96
C ASP A 191 -8.85 1.61 11.83
N GLU A 192 -8.82 2.37 10.73
CA GLU A 192 -8.05 2.05 9.53
C GLU A 192 -6.72 2.81 9.43
N LEU A 193 -6.25 3.44 10.51
CA LEU A 193 -4.91 4.05 10.56
C LEU A 193 -3.82 3.01 10.26
N CYS A 194 -2.75 3.43 9.59
CA CYS A 194 -1.53 2.63 9.48
C CYS A 194 -0.66 2.81 10.76
N GLY A 195 0.36 1.98 10.96
CA GLY A 195 1.26 2.05 12.12
C GLY A 195 1.90 3.43 12.32
N CYS A 196 2.38 4.06 11.24
CA CYS A 196 2.87 5.44 11.25
C CYS A 196 1.76 6.46 11.54
N GLY A 197 0.53 6.19 11.10
CA GLY A 197 -0.66 6.98 11.46
C GLY A 197 -0.94 6.94 12.97
N ILE A 198 -0.80 5.78 13.62
CA ILE A 198 -0.92 5.65 15.08
C ILE A 198 0.25 6.36 15.77
N GLY A 199 1.47 6.23 15.25
CA GLY A 199 2.63 7.00 15.69
C GLY A 199 2.39 8.52 15.62
N PHE A 200 1.71 8.99 14.58
CA PHE A 200 1.29 10.38 14.46
C PHE A 200 0.29 10.78 15.56
N LYS A 201 -0.70 9.93 15.88
CA LYS A 201 -1.62 10.18 17.00
C LYS A 201 -0.88 10.24 18.35
N LEU A 202 0.14 9.40 18.54
CA LEU A 202 0.97 9.42 19.75
C LEU A 202 1.71 10.75 19.90
N ILE A 203 2.40 11.22 18.85
CA ILE A 203 3.08 12.53 18.92
C ILE A 203 2.10 13.69 19.03
N GLN A 204 0.88 13.54 18.49
CA GLN A 204 -0.20 14.51 18.67
C GLN A 204 -0.63 14.61 20.14
N ALA A 205 -0.74 13.49 20.86
CA ALA A 205 -1.07 13.48 22.29
C ALA A 205 0.05 14.10 23.14
N LEU A 206 1.31 13.73 22.87
CA LEU A 206 2.49 14.33 23.51
C LEU A 206 2.57 15.84 23.25
N GLY A 207 2.33 16.26 22.00
CA GLY A 207 2.35 17.66 21.60
C GLY A 207 1.28 18.49 22.30
N LYS A 208 0.06 17.96 22.45
CA LYS A 208 -1.00 18.61 23.23
C LYS A 208 -0.56 18.93 24.66
N ASN A 209 0.13 18.00 25.34
CA ASN A 209 0.65 18.23 26.70
C ASN A 209 1.76 19.29 26.77
N ARG A 210 2.35 19.62 25.61
CA ARG A 210 3.40 20.62 25.46
C ARG A 210 2.89 21.92 24.83
N ASN A 211 1.57 22.10 24.73
CA ASN A 211 0.90 23.24 24.09
C ASN A 211 1.22 23.39 22.59
N GLN A 212 1.60 22.31 21.92
CA GLN A 212 1.71 22.27 20.47
C GLN A 212 0.33 22.09 19.84
N THR A 213 0.20 22.61 18.63
CA THR A 213 -0.98 22.53 17.79
C THR A 213 -0.74 21.55 16.65
N ILE A 214 -1.77 21.30 15.83
CA ILE A 214 -1.61 20.45 14.65
C ILE A 214 -0.63 21.05 13.64
N ASP A 215 -0.49 22.38 13.59
CA ASP A 215 0.41 23.09 12.68
C ASP A 215 1.87 22.74 12.95
N ASP A 216 2.25 22.53 14.21
CA ASP A 216 3.58 22.11 14.63
C ASP A 216 3.91 20.68 14.15
N LEU A 217 2.90 19.89 13.84
CA LEU A 217 3.03 18.49 13.44
C LEU A 217 2.90 18.28 11.92
N ILE A 218 2.51 19.30 11.15
CA ILE A 218 2.43 19.25 9.68
C ILE A 218 3.70 18.70 9.04
N PRO A 219 4.93 19.08 9.45
CA PRO A 219 6.16 18.57 8.83
C PRO A 219 6.33 17.04 8.89
N TYR A 220 5.60 16.34 9.77
CA TYR A 220 5.65 14.89 9.87
C TYR A 220 4.68 14.18 8.92
N LEU A 221 3.75 14.90 8.30
CA LEU A 221 2.73 14.32 7.41
C LEU A 221 3.31 13.78 6.11
N ASP A 222 4.54 14.17 5.73
CA ASP A 222 5.24 13.55 4.59
C ASP A 222 5.49 12.05 4.84
N LEU A 223 5.93 11.66 6.04
CA LEU A 223 6.08 10.26 6.44
C LEU A 223 4.73 9.55 6.51
N VAL A 224 3.72 10.18 7.11
CA VAL A 224 2.39 9.59 7.25
C VAL A 224 1.77 9.33 5.88
N SER A 225 1.90 10.25 4.93
CA SER A 225 1.40 10.04 3.57
C SER A 225 2.17 8.95 2.82
N VAL A 226 3.49 8.82 3.05
CA VAL A 226 4.29 7.73 2.48
C VAL A 226 3.83 6.38 3.04
N ALA A 227 3.59 6.30 4.35
CA ALA A 227 3.11 5.11 5.03
C ALA A 227 1.71 4.68 4.54
N ILE A 228 0.74 5.60 4.55
CA ILE A 228 -0.64 5.35 4.07
C ILE A 228 -0.62 4.81 2.63
N ALA A 229 0.22 5.39 1.77
CA ALA A 229 0.36 4.97 0.39
C ALA A 229 1.00 3.57 0.29
N ALA A 230 2.08 3.32 1.03
CA ALA A 230 2.86 2.09 0.94
C ALA A 230 2.15 0.87 1.54
N ASP A 231 1.40 1.08 2.63
CA ASP A 231 0.67 0.03 3.33
C ASP A 231 -0.72 -0.24 2.73
N ILE A 232 -1.16 0.60 1.79
CA ILE A 232 -2.39 0.39 1.00
C ILE A 232 -3.60 0.32 1.96
N VAL A 233 -3.61 1.18 2.98
CA VAL A 233 -4.77 1.36 3.87
C VAL A 233 -5.90 2.15 3.17
N PRO A 234 -7.15 2.03 3.63
CA PRO A 234 -8.27 2.80 3.11
C PRO A 234 -8.01 4.31 3.05
N MET A 235 -8.30 4.92 1.89
CA MET A 235 -8.17 6.36 1.61
C MET A 235 -9.45 7.12 1.98
N THR A 236 -9.88 6.96 3.23
CA THR A 236 -11.11 7.48 3.83
C THR A 236 -10.81 8.11 5.20
N GLY A 237 -11.80 8.72 5.85
CA GLY A 237 -11.67 9.23 7.23
C GLY A 237 -10.40 10.05 7.46
N GLU A 238 -9.69 9.75 8.56
CA GLU A 238 -8.42 10.43 8.90
C GLU A 238 -7.30 10.16 7.88
N ASN A 239 -7.20 8.95 7.32
CA ASN A 239 -6.17 8.67 6.31
C ASN A 239 -6.28 9.59 5.10
N ARG A 240 -7.50 9.91 4.65
CA ARG A 240 -7.71 10.86 3.56
C ARG A 240 -7.20 12.26 3.92
N VAL A 241 -7.48 12.73 5.13
CA VAL A 241 -7.01 14.04 5.62
C VAL A 241 -5.49 14.05 5.70
N LEU A 242 -4.90 13.05 6.37
CA LEU A 242 -3.46 12.94 6.57
C LEU A 242 -2.71 12.82 5.24
N ALA A 243 -3.20 11.99 4.31
CA ALA A 243 -2.61 11.85 2.98
C ALA A 243 -2.77 13.12 2.13
N TYR A 244 -3.90 13.83 2.22
CA TYR A 244 -4.12 15.08 1.49
C TYR A 244 -3.09 16.15 1.91
N PHE A 245 -2.94 16.39 3.22
CA PHE A 245 -1.98 17.37 3.72
C PHE A 245 -0.53 16.87 3.61
N GLY A 246 -0.28 15.58 3.79
CA GLY A 246 1.06 15.00 3.60
C GLY A 246 1.56 15.07 2.16
N LEU A 247 0.68 14.90 1.17
CA LEU A 247 1.02 15.17 -0.23
C LEU A 247 1.38 16.64 -0.46
N GLN A 248 0.72 17.58 0.22
CA GLN A 248 1.11 19.00 0.12
C GLN A 248 2.53 19.20 0.65
N VAL A 249 2.86 18.62 1.81
CA VAL A 249 4.23 18.67 2.37
C VAL A 249 5.24 18.07 1.39
N ILE A 250 4.96 16.88 0.84
CA ILE A 250 5.84 16.21 -0.16
C ILE A 250 6.11 17.10 -1.37
N ASN A 251 5.11 17.86 -1.81
CA ASN A 251 5.21 18.71 -3.00
C ASN A 251 5.77 20.11 -2.73
N SER A 252 5.74 20.60 -1.50
CA SER A 252 6.21 21.95 -1.16
C SER A 252 7.58 21.94 -0.50
N ASP A 253 7.71 21.29 0.66
CA ASP A 253 8.91 21.30 1.49
C ASP A 253 9.02 19.99 2.28
N PRO A 254 9.27 18.86 1.59
CA PRO A 254 9.52 17.59 2.26
C PRO A 254 10.81 17.63 3.05
N ARG A 255 10.92 16.75 4.04
CA ARG A 255 12.19 16.50 4.73
C ARG A 255 13.33 16.15 3.75
N PRO A 256 14.60 16.40 4.12
CA PRO A 256 15.76 16.18 3.25
C PRO A 256 15.81 14.79 2.61
N GLY A 257 15.50 13.73 3.37
CA GLY A 257 15.48 12.37 2.85
C GLY A 257 14.49 12.13 1.70
N ILE A 258 13.25 12.58 1.86
CA ILE A 258 12.23 12.48 0.78
C ILE A 258 12.61 13.40 -0.39
N LYS A 259 13.08 14.62 -0.08
CA LYS A 259 13.55 15.57 -1.09
C LYS A 259 14.67 14.99 -1.95
N ALA A 260 15.61 14.26 -1.35
CA ALA A 260 16.72 13.61 -2.04
C ALA A 260 16.23 12.49 -2.97
N ILE A 261 15.25 11.67 -2.55
CA ILE A 261 14.63 10.65 -3.39
C ILE A 261 13.97 11.27 -4.63
N ILE A 262 13.22 12.36 -4.45
CA ILE A 262 12.41 12.95 -5.53
C ILE A 262 13.19 13.94 -6.40
N HIS A 263 14.43 14.29 -6.03
CA HIS A 263 15.23 15.34 -6.68
C HIS A 263 15.41 15.15 -8.19
N GLN A 264 15.43 13.89 -8.67
CA GLN A 264 15.63 13.57 -10.09
C GLN A 264 14.31 13.44 -10.89
N ILE A 265 13.15 13.54 -10.22
CA ILE A 265 11.84 13.42 -10.86
C ILE A 265 11.52 14.72 -11.61
N LYS A 266 11.14 14.60 -12.89
CA LYS A 266 10.80 15.75 -13.75
C LYS A 266 9.33 16.16 -13.69
N LYS A 267 8.53 15.51 -12.83
CA LYS A 267 7.10 15.80 -12.62
C LYS A 267 6.97 16.95 -11.62
N GLN A 268 6.10 17.92 -11.90
CA GLN A 268 5.93 19.10 -11.04
C GLN A 268 5.18 18.80 -9.75
N THR A 269 4.18 17.92 -9.82
CA THR A 269 3.34 17.56 -8.68
C THR A 269 3.22 16.05 -8.60
N LEU A 270 3.57 15.51 -7.44
CA LEU A 270 3.45 14.11 -7.10
C LEU A 270 2.09 13.82 -6.49
N ASP A 271 1.47 12.74 -6.92
CA ASP A 271 0.23 12.19 -6.37
C ASP A 271 0.50 10.87 -5.61
N ILE A 272 -0.53 10.25 -5.02
CA ILE A 272 -0.38 8.97 -4.30
C ILE A 272 0.24 7.88 -5.20
N THR A 273 -0.08 7.86 -6.49
CA THR A 273 0.52 6.88 -7.42
C THR A 273 2.03 7.06 -7.48
N ASP A 274 2.52 8.30 -7.55
CA ASP A 274 3.96 8.54 -7.52
C ASP A 274 4.58 8.13 -6.18
N VAL A 275 3.90 8.38 -5.06
CA VAL A 275 4.39 7.93 -3.74
C VAL A 275 4.52 6.41 -3.72
N VAL A 276 3.50 5.67 -4.17
CA VAL A 276 3.46 4.20 -4.23
C VAL A 276 4.52 3.61 -5.16
N PHE A 277 4.75 4.23 -6.33
CA PHE A 277 5.62 3.64 -7.37
C PHE A 277 7.03 4.23 -7.41
N ILE A 278 7.28 5.36 -6.74
CA ILE A 278 8.57 6.04 -6.75
C ILE A 278 9.18 6.06 -5.35
N ILE A 279 8.49 6.61 -4.35
CA ILE A 279 9.07 6.83 -3.01
C ILE A 279 9.10 5.53 -2.21
N ALA A 280 7.93 4.91 -1.99
CA ALA A 280 7.78 3.70 -1.19
C ALA A 280 8.69 2.53 -1.62
N PRO A 281 8.87 2.22 -2.92
CA PRO A 281 9.70 1.08 -3.34
C PRO A 281 11.19 1.28 -3.07
N ARG A 282 11.65 2.54 -2.94
CA ARG A 282 13.03 2.86 -2.58
C ARG A 282 13.25 2.64 -1.09
N ILE A 283 12.38 3.19 -0.26
CA ILE A 283 12.41 2.99 1.20
C ILE A 283 12.35 1.48 1.53
N ASN A 284 11.42 0.74 0.91
CA ASN A 284 11.29 -0.71 1.12
C ASN A 284 12.49 -1.51 0.59
N ALA A 285 13.27 -0.98 -0.37
CA ALA A 285 14.44 -1.68 -0.90
C ALA A 285 15.53 -1.83 0.16
N ALA A 286 15.67 -0.87 1.09
CA ALA A 286 16.61 -0.95 2.19
C ALA A 286 16.39 -2.22 3.03
N GLY A 287 15.17 -2.44 3.54
CA GLY A 287 14.82 -3.64 4.32
C GLY A 287 14.71 -4.93 3.51
N ARG A 288 14.70 -4.87 2.17
CA ARG A 288 14.64 -6.06 1.28
C ARG A 288 16.00 -6.56 0.82
N ILE A 289 17.03 -5.72 0.84
CA ILE A 289 18.36 -6.02 0.28
C ILE A 289 19.44 -5.89 1.35
N LYS A 290 19.29 -4.94 2.26
CA LYS A 290 20.16 -4.71 3.41
C LYS A 290 19.30 -4.65 4.67
N HIS A 291 19.58 -3.69 5.54
CA HIS A 291 18.89 -3.48 6.79
C HIS A 291 17.93 -2.29 6.70
N GLY A 292 16.77 -2.36 7.37
CA GLY A 292 15.78 -1.28 7.35
C GLY A 292 16.26 0.03 7.98
N ASN A 293 17.29 -0.01 8.85
CA ASN A 293 17.92 1.17 9.44
C ASN A 293 18.40 2.19 8.41
N HIS A 294 18.87 1.77 7.23
CA HIS A 294 19.28 2.72 6.17
C HIS A 294 18.12 3.63 5.74
N ALA A 295 16.89 3.12 5.76
CA ALA A 295 15.69 3.91 5.50
C ALA A 295 15.44 4.91 6.64
N VAL A 296 15.58 4.48 7.89
CA VAL A 296 15.42 5.35 9.07
C VAL A 296 16.46 6.47 9.09
N GLU A 297 17.73 6.17 8.78
CA GLU A 297 18.83 7.13 8.66
C GLU A 297 18.51 8.19 7.60
N LEU A 298 18.10 7.78 6.39
CA LEU A 298 17.67 8.71 5.34
C LEU A 298 16.51 9.62 5.80
N LEU A 299 15.49 9.04 6.43
CA LEU A 299 14.24 9.73 6.78
C LEU A 299 14.36 10.60 8.04
N THR A 300 15.44 10.46 8.79
CA THR A 300 15.75 11.28 9.98
C THR A 300 16.92 12.24 9.78
N GLU A 301 17.55 12.23 8.61
CA GLU A 301 18.62 13.16 8.26
C GLU A 301 18.11 14.59 8.01
N PHE A 302 18.83 15.57 8.54
CA PHE A 302 18.53 17.00 8.46
C PHE A 302 19.42 17.72 7.42
N ASP A 303 20.60 17.17 7.12
CA ASP A 303 21.48 17.72 6.09
C ASP A 303 21.15 17.16 4.70
N PHE A 304 20.94 18.06 3.74
CA PHE A 304 20.52 17.65 2.40
C PHE A 304 21.65 16.96 1.61
N GLU A 305 22.91 17.36 1.79
CA GLU A 305 24.03 16.71 1.08
C GLU A 305 24.23 15.28 1.59
N GLN A 306 24.13 15.07 2.91
CA GLN A 306 24.18 13.75 3.52
C GLN A 306 22.97 12.89 3.12
N ALA A 307 21.77 13.48 3.10
CA ALA A 307 20.57 12.79 2.62
C ALA A 307 20.69 12.37 1.14
N GLN A 308 21.37 13.15 0.30
CA GLN A 308 21.66 12.75 -1.08
C GLN A 308 22.58 11.52 -1.17
N GLN A 309 23.54 11.39 -0.27
CA GLN A 309 24.40 10.20 -0.20
C GLN A 309 23.57 8.97 0.19
N PHE A 310 22.80 9.05 1.28
CA PHE A 310 21.91 7.96 1.71
C PHE A 310 20.88 7.58 0.64
N ALA A 311 20.29 8.56 -0.05
CA ALA A 311 19.35 8.31 -1.14
C ALA A 311 20.02 7.59 -2.33
N SER A 312 21.30 7.88 -2.62
CA SER A 312 22.05 7.19 -3.66
C SER A 312 22.32 5.73 -3.31
N GLU A 313 22.61 5.42 -2.04
CA GLU A 313 22.77 4.04 -1.57
C GLU A 313 21.44 3.27 -1.68
N ILE A 314 20.34 3.90 -1.25
CA ILE A 314 19.00 3.33 -1.37
C ILE A 314 18.59 3.10 -2.84
N GLU A 315 18.98 3.99 -3.78
CA GLU A 315 18.74 3.77 -5.20
C GLU A 315 19.55 2.57 -5.74
N ALA A 316 20.76 2.34 -5.24
CA ALA A 316 21.53 1.14 -5.59
C ALA A 316 20.81 -0.13 -5.12
N TYR A 317 20.30 -0.17 -3.87
CA TYR A 317 19.51 -1.29 -3.37
C TYR A 317 18.22 -1.48 -4.17
N ASN A 318 17.53 -0.39 -4.54
CA ASN A 318 16.33 -0.44 -5.36
C ASN A 318 16.61 -1.00 -6.76
N SER A 319 17.76 -0.66 -7.34
CA SER A 319 18.21 -1.15 -8.64
C SER A 319 18.54 -2.64 -8.57
N GLU A 320 19.35 -3.06 -7.58
CA GLU A 320 19.67 -4.47 -7.31
C GLU A 320 18.40 -5.31 -7.13
N ARG A 321 17.47 -4.82 -6.31
CA ARG A 321 16.16 -5.46 -6.09
C ARG A 321 15.38 -5.66 -7.38
N LYS A 322 15.35 -4.66 -8.26
CA LYS A 322 14.63 -4.73 -9.55
C LYS A 322 15.29 -5.70 -10.52
N ASP A 323 16.62 -5.80 -10.51
CA ASP A 323 17.35 -6.73 -11.36
C ASP A 323 17.13 -8.18 -10.90
N LEU A 324 17.15 -8.42 -9.58
CA LEU A 324 16.75 -9.69 -8.98
C LEU A 324 15.29 -10.04 -9.30
N ASP A 325 14.34 -9.11 -9.14
CA ASP A 325 12.92 -9.30 -9.48
C ASP A 325 12.75 -9.78 -10.93
N LYS A 326 13.39 -9.10 -11.90
CA LYS A 326 13.33 -9.48 -13.31
C LYS A 326 13.93 -10.86 -13.57
N LEU A 327 15.11 -11.14 -13.01
CA LEU A 327 15.81 -12.41 -13.20
C LEU A 327 14.97 -13.57 -12.65
N ILE A 328 14.56 -13.48 -11.40
CA ILE A 328 13.81 -14.52 -10.69
C ILE A 328 12.43 -14.71 -11.36
N THR A 329 11.75 -13.64 -11.76
CA THR A 329 10.47 -13.75 -12.49
C THR A 329 10.63 -14.52 -13.79
N LYS A 330 11.69 -14.23 -14.57
CA LYS A 330 11.96 -14.94 -15.82
C LYS A 330 12.21 -16.44 -15.59
N GLU A 331 12.99 -16.79 -14.57
CA GLU A 331 13.27 -18.18 -14.21
C GLU A 331 12.03 -18.91 -13.72
N ALA A 332 11.25 -18.28 -12.86
CA ALA A 332 10.00 -18.83 -12.33
C ALA A 332 8.97 -19.08 -13.45
N LEU A 333 8.80 -18.13 -14.38
CA LEU A 333 7.94 -18.32 -15.55
C LEU A 333 8.40 -19.51 -16.37
N LYS A 334 9.71 -19.59 -16.67
CA LYS A 334 10.30 -20.69 -17.44
C LYS A 334 10.09 -22.05 -16.76
N GLN A 335 10.24 -22.13 -15.44
CA GLN A 335 9.99 -23.36 -14.68
C GLN A 335 8.54 -23.85 -14.84
N ILE A 336 7.55 -22.95 -14.80
CA ILE A 336 6.14 -23.31 -15.04
C ILE A 336 5.94 -23.88 -16.45
N GLU A 337 6.64 -23.34 -17.46
CA GLU A 337 6.55 -23.84 -18.83
C GLU A 337 7.21 -25.22 -18.98
N GLU A 338 8.43 -25.39 -18.49
CA GLU A 338 9.21 -26.63 -18.59
C GLU A 338 8.55 -27.78 -17.84
N ASN A 339 7.88 -27.49 -16.72
CA ASN A 339 7.12 -28.48 -15.95
C ASN A 339 5.73 -28.79 -16.53
N ASN A 340 5.31 -28.12 -17.61
CA ASN A 340 3.95 -28.20 -18.17
C ASN A 340 2.84 -27.84 -17.16
N GLU A 341 3.05 -26.81 -16.35
CA GLU A 341 2.15 -26.40 -15.26
C GLU A 341 1.29 -25.17 -15.62
N LYS A 342 1.18 -24.84 -16.91
CA LYS A 342 0.40 -23.68 -17.40
C LYS A 342 -1.09 -23.80 -17.11
N GLU A 343 -1.64 -25.01 -17.15
CA GLU A 343 -3.08 -25.28 -16.97
C GLU A 343 -3.47 -25.62 -15.52
N ARG A 344 -2.53 -25.53 -14.56
CA ARG A 344 -2.80 -25.73 -13.13
C ARG A 344 -3.64 -24.59 -12.52
N PHE A 345 -4.26 -24.85 -11.38
CA PHE A 345 -4.97 -23.85 -10.58
C PHE A 345 -4.02 -23.04 -9.69
N THR A 346 -2.77 -23.46 -9.53
CA THR A 346 -1.76 -22.75 -8.75
C THR A 346 -0.44 -22.59 -9.51
N SER A 347 0.35 -21.58 -9.12
CA SER A 347 1.77 -21.50 -9.48
C SER A 347 2.60 -21.79 -8.24
N VAL A 348 3.32 -22.91 -8.23
CA VAL A 348 4.23 -23.26 -7.14
C VAL A 348 5.62 -23.52 -7.73
N VAL A 349 6.53 -22.60 -7.47
CA VAL A 349 7.88 -22.57 -8.05
C VAL A 349 8.94 -22.55 -6.96
N PHE A 350 10.12 -23.09 -7.25
CA PHE A 350 11.23 -23.18 -6.32
C PHE A 350 12.58 -23.07 -7.03
N GLN A 351 13.50 -22.37 -6.39
CA GLN A 351 14.92 -22.42 -6.69
C GLN A 351 15.74 -22.08 -5.44
N GLU A 352 16.88 -22.73 -5.25
CA GLU A 352 17.68 -22.60 -4.03
C GLU A 352 18.28 -21.21 -3.81
N ASP A 353 18.69 -20.52 -4.87
CA ASP A 353 19.46 -19.27 -4.82
C ASP A 353 18.60 -18.01 -5.00
N TRP A 354 17.28 -18.13 -5.07
CA TRP A 354 16.40 -16.98 -5.17
C TRP A 354 16.42 -16.12 -3.90
N HIS A 355 16.58 -14.81 -4.07
CA HIS A 355 16.68 -13.90 -2.94
C HIS A 355 15.37 -13.83 -2.13
N LYS A 356 15.40 -14.24 -0.86
CA LYS A 356 14.24 -14.27 0.05
C LYS A 356 13.52 -12.92 0.19
N GLY A 357 14.21 -11.80 0.04
CA GLY A 357 13.59 -10.45 0.03
C GLY A 357 12.71 -10.14 -1.18
N VAL A 358 12.83 -10.93 -2.25
CA VAL A 358 12.25 -10.65 -3.59
C VAL A 358 11.16 -11.65 -3.97
N ILE A 359 11.16 -12.87 -3.44
CA ILE A 359 10.19 -13.94 -3.80
C ILE A 359 8.72 -13.50 -3.69
N GLY A 360 8.37 -12.63 -2.73
CA GLY A 360 7.00 -12.11 -2.59
C GLY A 360 6.60 -11.12 -3.70
N ILE A 361 7.56 -10.43 -4.31
CA ILE A 361 7.33 -9.56 -5.48
C ILE A 361 7.12 -10.43 -6.71
N VAL A 362 7.95 -11.46 -6.88
CA VAL A 362 7.82 -12.43 -7.97
C VAL A 362 6.48 -13.16 -7.92
N ALA A 363 6.02 -13.54 -6.73
CA ALA A 363 4.69 -14.14 -6.56
C ALA A 363 3.58 -13.23 -7.14
N SER A 364 3.65 -11.92 -6.91
CA SER A 364 2.71 -10.96 -7.50
C SER A 364 2.85 -10.86 -9.04
N ARG A 365 4.07 -10.92 -9.59
CA ARG A 365 4.31 -10.92 -11.07
C ARG A 365 3.74 -12.15 -11.76
N LEU A 366 3.86 -13.30 -11.12
CA LEU A 366 3.27 -14.55 -11.60
C LEU A 366 1.74 -14.49 -11.55
N ILE A 367 1.15 -13.85 -10.54
CA ILE A 367 -0.30 -13.57 -10.51
C ILE A 367 -0.71 -12.63 -11.64
N GLU A 368 0.07 -11.59 -11.95
CA GLU A 368 -0.22 -10.71 -13.09
C GLU A 368 -0.25 -11.48 -14.43
N THR A 369 0.52 -12.56 -14.53
CA THR A 369 0.65 -13.38 -15.76
C THR A 369 -0.43 -14.47 -15.85
N TYR A 370 -0.58 -15.28 -14.80
CA TYR A 370 -1.45 -16.47 -14.79
C TYR A 370 -2.75 -16.29 -14.01
N TYR A 371 -2.87 -15.22 -13.22
CA TYR A 371 -4.03 -14.88 -12.39
C TYR A 371 -4.57 -16.05 -11.55
N ARG A 372 -3.70 -16.63 -10.72
CA ARG A 372 -4.02 -17.76 -9.84
C ARG A 372 -3.18 -17.74 -8.56
N PRO A 373 -3.62 -18.36 -7.45
CA PRO A 373 -2.82 -18.42 -6.22
C PRO A 373 -1.39 -18.90 -6.47
N THR A 374 -0.42 -18.19 -5.92
CA THR A 374 0.99 -18.36 -6.28
C THR A 374 1.89 -18.40 -5.05
N LEU A 375 2.77 -19.40 -5.00
CA LEU A 375 3.82 -19.56 -4.01
C LEU A 375 5.19 -19.61 -4.70
N VAL A 376 6.12 -18.81 -4.20
CA VAL A 376 7.52 -18.78 -4.66
C VAL A 376 8.41 -19.17 -3.50
N PHE A 377 9.09 -20.31 -3.63
CA PHE A 377 9.97 -20.88 -2.61
C PHE A 377 11.44 -20.57 -2.91
N THR A 378 12.23 -20.45 -1.84
CA THR A 378 13.70 -20.44 -1.87
C THR A 378 14.26 -21.20 -0.67
N LYS A 379 15.56 -21.51 -0.69
CA LYS A 379 16.25 -22.15 0.44
C LYS A 379 16.57 -21.11 1.51
N SER A 380 16.34 -21.47 2.77
CA SER A 380 16.63 -20.63 3.95
C SER A 380 17.16 -21.52 5.06
N GLY A 381 18.49 -21.67 5.13
CA GLY A 381 19.14 -22.61 6.05
C GLY A 381 18.90 -24.06 5.64
N ASP A 382 18.35 -24.86 6.54
CA ASP A 382 18.00 -26.27 6.36
C ASP A 382 16.56 -26.48 5.83
N LYS A 383 15.84 -25.38 5.54
CA LYS A 383 14.41 -25.38 5.20
C LYS A 383 14.16 -24.65 3.89
N TYR A 384 13.00 -24.89 3.29
CA TYR A 384 12.48 -24.08 2.20
C TYR A 384 11.51 -23.05 2.77
N ALA A 385 11.72 -21.78 2.43
CA ALA A 385 10.87 -20.66 2.81
C ALA A 385 10.14 -20.13 1.58
N ALA A 386 8.85 -19.83 1.72
CA ALA A 386 8.03 -19.29 0.64
C ALA A 386 7.32 -18.00 1.01
N SER A 387 7.00 -17.23 -0.04
CA SER A 387 5.97 -16.21 0.01
C SER A 387 4.80 -16.61 -0.88
N ALA A 388 3.60 -16.57 -0.29
CA ALA A 388 2.34 -16.83 -0.96
C ALA A 388 1.62 -15.52 -1.28
N ARG A 389 0.96 -15.47 -2.43
CA ARG A 389 0.05 -14.41 -2.85
C ARG A 389 -1.21 -15.01 -3.45
N SER A 390 -2.33 -14.31 -3.30
CA SER A 390 -3.64 -14.76 -3.74
C SER A 390 -4.29 -13.84 -4.77
N VAL A 391 -5.28 -14.36 -5.48
CA VAL A 391 -6.19 -13.59 -6.33
C VAL A 391 -7.35 -12.99 -5.51
N LYS A 392 -8.01 -11.99 -6.07
CA LYS A 392 -9.14 -11.32 -5.41
C LYS A 392 -10.24 -12.33 -5.06
N GLY A 393 -10.66 -12.32 -3.78
CA GLY A 393 -11.73 -13.19 -3.28
C GLY A 393 -11.31 -14.60 -2.86
N PHE A 394 -10.06 -15.01 -3.10
CA PHE A 394 -9.56 -16.32 -2.65
C PHE A 394 -8.70 -16.17 -1.38
N ASP A 395 -9.02 -16.96 -0.36
CA ASP A 395 -8.28 -16.97 0.91
C ASP A 395 -7.13 -17.97 0.85
N VAL A 396 -5.91 -17.47 0.63
CA VAL A 396 -4.73 -18.32 0.60
C VAL A 396 -4.38 -18.84 1.99
N TYR A 397 -4.71 -18.12 3.06
CA TYR A 397 -4.40 -18.57 4.41
C TYR A 397 -5.13 -19.88 4.73
N ASN A 398 -6.43 -19.96 4.44
CA ASN A 398 -7.22 -21.18 4.65
C ASN A 398 -6.71 -22.35 3.79
N ALA A 399 -6.28 -22.06 2.54
CA ALA A 399 -5.71 -23.08 1.67
C ALA A 399 -4.36 -23.63 2.21
N LEU A 400 -3.56 -22.79 2.88
CA LEU A 400 -2.33 -23.22 3.55
C LEU A 400 -2.63 -23.96 4.86
N GLU A 401 -3.64 -23.53 5.61
CA GLU A 401 -4.11 -24.18 6.83
C GLU A 401 -4.54 -25.63 6.56
N ALA A 402 -5.26 -25.85 5.46
CA ALA A 402 -5.64 -27.19 4.99
C ALA A 402 -4.45 -28.09 4.61
N CYS A 403 -3.24 -27.52 4.44
CA CYS A 403 -2.01 -28.23 4.11
C CYS A 403 -0.98 -28.22 5.26
N THR A 404 -1.42 -27.90 6.48
CA THR A 404 -0.56 -27.75 7.68
C THR A 404 0.32 -28.93 8.00
N GLU A 405 -0.12 -30.16 7.70
CA GLU A 405 0.65 -31.38 7.94
C GLU A 405 2.00 -31.45 7.20
N HIS A 406 2.17 -30.65 6.14
CA HIS A 406 3.41 -30.58 5.36
C HIS A 406 4.29 -29.37 5.72
N LEU A 407 3.79 -28.45 6.54
CA LEU A 407 4.41 -27.18 6.88
C LEU A 407 5.06 -27.27 8.27
N GLU A 408 6.16 -26.55 8.46
CA GLU A 408 6.73 -26.37 9.80
C GLU A 408 6.16 -25.14 10.48
N GLN A 409 6.00 -24.05 9.72
CA GLN A 409 5.41 -22.81 10.18
C GLN A 409 4.76 -22.09 9.00
N PHE A 410 3.64 -21.42 9.25
CA PHE A 410 3.07 -20.46 8.31
C PHE A 410 2.34 -19.36 9.07
N GLY A 411 2.20 -18.21 8.43
CA GLY A 411 1.49 -17.06 8.98
C GLY A 411 1.18 -16.05 7.88
N GLY A 412 0.15 -15.24 8.10
CA GLY A 412 -0.28 -14.23 7.13
C GLY A 412 -1.77 -13.93 7.20
N HIS A 413 -2.30 -13.45 6.08
CA HIS A 413 -3.69 -13.03 5.91
C HIS A 413 -4.24 -13.56 4.58
N MET A 414 -5.53 -13.28 4.32
CA MET A 414 -6.29 -13.77 3.17
C MET A 414 -5.56 -13.70 1.83
N TYR A 415 -4.79 -12.63 1.58
CA TYR A 415 -4.15 -12.37 0.27
C TYR A 415 -2.64 -12.63 0.24
N ALA A 416 -1.99 -12.84 1.39
CA ALA A 416 -0.55 -12.94 1.49
C ALA A 416 -0.14 -13.74 2.73
N ALA A 417 0.81 -14.66 2.57
CA ALA A 417 1.36 -15.42 3.68
C ALA A 417 2.86 -15.72 3.48
N GLY A 418 3.54 -16.02 4.57
CA GLY A 418 4.88 -16.59 4.61
C GLY A 418 4.83 -17.99 5.22
N MET A 419 5.72 -18.88 4.78
CA MET A 419 5.77 -20.25 5.30
C MET A 419 7.13 -20.90 5.17
N THR A 420 7.33 -21.97 5.93
CA THR A 420 8.49 -22.86 5.86
C THR A 420 8.08 -24.33 5.82
N LEU A 421 8.86 -25.14 5.11
CA LEU A 421 8.73 -26.60 5.07
C LEU A 421 10.09 -27.26 4.90
N LYS A 422 10.17 -28.56 5.20
CA LYS A 422 11.35 -29.37 4.93
C LYS A 422 11.44 -29.76 3.46
N GLU A 423 12.64 -29.88 2.94
CA GLU A 423 12.90 -30.24 1.53
C GLU A 423 12.12 -31.49 1.09
N GLU A 424 12.07 -32.53 1.92
CA GLU A 424 11.36 -33.77 1.61
C GLU A 424 9.83 -33.60 1.43
N ASN A 425 9.25 -32.54 1.98
CA ASN A 425 7.82 -32.27 1.92
C ASN A 425 7.42 -31.42 0.72
N TYR A 426 8.37 -30.81 -0.01
CA TYR A 426 8.06 -29.82 -1.05
C TYR A 426 7.09 -30.33 -2.11
N GLN A 427 7.37 -31.52 -2.68
CA GLN A 427 6.54 -32.07 -3.75
C GLN A 427 5.15 -32.49 -3.23
N ILE A 428 5.10 -33.07 -2.03
CA ILE A 428 3.85 -33.52 -1.39
C ILE A 428 2.95 -32.30 -1.11
N PHE A 429 3.54 -31.24 -0.54
CA PHE A 429 2.85 -29.97 -0.31
C PHE A 429 2.36 -29.34 -1.62
N LYS A 430 3.21 -29.28 -2.65
CA LYS A 430 2.85 -28.70 -3.95
C LYS A 430 1.61 -29.35 -4.54
N ASP A 431 1.51 -30.67 -4.47
CA ASP A 431 0.36 -31.41 -4.99
C ASP A 431 -0.87 -31.34 -4.07
N ALA A 432 -0.68 -31.25 -2.75
CA ALA A 432 -1.77 -31.03 -1.80
C ALA A 432 -2.40 -29.63 -1.97
N PHE A 433 -1.56 -28.60 -2.09
CA PHE A 433 -1.99 -27.22 -2.29
C PHE A 433 -2.73 -27.04 -3.61
N GLU A 434 -2.24 -27.62 -4.72
CA GLU A 434 -2.95 -27.60 -6.00
C GLU A 434 -4.36 -28.19 -5.88
N LYS A 435 -4.51 -29.35 -5.25
CA LYS A 435 -5.81 -30.02 -5.08
C LYS A 435 -6.77 -29.21 -4.21
N GLU A 436 -6.25 -28.61 -3.14
CA GLU A 436 -7.07 -27.80 -2.24
C GLU A 436 -7.58 -26.54 -2.95
N VAL A 437 -6.70 -25.86 -3.71
CA VAL A 437 -7.11 -24.69 -4.50
C VAL A 437 -8.09 -25.10 -5.59
N GLU A 438 -7.84 -26.15 -6.37
CA GLU A 438 -8.77 -26.66 -7.38
C GLU A 438 -10.17 -26.94 -6.80
N ARG A 439 -10.23 -27.52 -5.59
CA ARG A 439 -11.48 -27.85 -4.90
C ARG A 439 -12.24 -26.62 -4.41
N THR A 440 -11.55 -25.55 -4.03
CA THR A 440 -12.12 -24.43 -3.28
C THR A 440 -12.24 -23.13 -4.07
N ILE A 441 -11.43 -22.94 -5.12
CA ILE A 441 -11.45 -21.72 -5.92
C ILE A 441 -12.66 -21.67 -6.82
N HIS A 442 -13.42 -20.58 -6.74
CA HIS A 442 -14.55 -20.39 -7.63
C HIS A 442 -14.06 -20.07 -9.06
N PRO A 443 -14.64 -20.63 -10.14
CA PRO A 443 -14.17 -20.39 -11.52
C PRO A 443 -14.08 -18.91 -11.91
N ASP A 444 -14.98 -18.07 -11.39
CA ASP A 444 -14.92 -16.62 -11.62
C ASP A 444 -13.65 -15.94 -11.07
N MET A 445 -13.01 -16.51 -10.05
CA MET A 445 -11.78 -15.98 -9.44
C MET A 445 -10.55 -16.27 -10.30
N LEU A 446 -10.65 -17.17 -11.30
CA LEU A 446 -9.58 -17.47 -12.25
C LEU A 446 -9.50 -16.45 -13.39
N THR A 447 -10.43 -15.49 -13.45
CA THR A 447 -10.44 -14.43 -14.46
C THR A 447 -10.38 -13.06 -13.78
N PRO A 448 -9.42 -12.18 -14.16
CA PRO A 448 -9.36 -10.85 -13.59
C PRO A 448 -10.64 -10.06 -13.81
N GLU A 449 -11.12 -9.40 -12.76
CA GLU A 449 -12.31 -8.57 -12.77
C GLU A 449 -11.95 -7.08 -12.83
N ILE A 450 -12.62 -6.35 -13.72
CA ILE A 450 -12.66 -4.89 -13.73
C ILE A 450 -14.05 -4.47 -13.24
N ALA A 451 -14.11 -3.87 -12.06
CA ALA A 451 -15.32 -3.22 -11.56
C ALA A 451 -15.45 -1.83 -12.22
N VAL A 452 -16.50 -1.66 -13.01
CA VAL A 452 -16.82 -0.40 -13.71
C VAL A 452 -17.76 0.41 -12.83
N ASP A 453 -17.41 1.66 -12.56
CA ASP A 453 -18.20 2.56 -11.72
C ASP A 453 -19.43 3.11 -12.46
N ALA A 454 -19.25 3.49 -13.73
CA ALA A 454 -20.33 4.02 -14.56
C ALA A 454 -20.11 3.79 -16.06
N GLU A 455 -21.22 3.66 -16.79
CA GLU A 455 -21.24 3.79 -18.24
C GLU A 455 -21.48 5.27 -18.60
N ILE A 456 -20.62 5.85 -19.43
CA ILE A 456 -20.71 7.26 -19.86
C ILE A 456 -20.47 7.38 -21.36
N ASP A 457 -21.01 8.43 -21.96
CA ASP A 457 -20.70 8.80 -23.34
C ASP A 457 -19.56 9.82 -23.37
N PHE A 458 -18.83 9.91 -24.49
CA PHE A 458 -17.74 10.87 -24.63
C PHE A 458 -18.19 12.33 -24.54
N VAL A 459 -19.47 12.61 -24.80
CA VAL A 459 -20.06 13.95 -24.62
C VAL A 459 -20.09 14.38 -23.15
N ASP A 460 -20.11 13.44 -22.22
CA ASP A 460 -20.12 13.70 -20.77
C ASP A 460 -18.72 14.06 -20.24
N ILE A 461 -17.67 13.75 -21.01
CA ILE A 461 -16.27 14.07 -20.67
C ILE A 461 -15.99 15.54 -20.98
N THR A 462 -16.44 16.39 -20.06
CA THR A 462 -16.27 17.85 -20.14
C THR A 462 -15.12 18.34 -19.26
N PRO A 463 -14.55 19.54 -19.53
CA PRO A 463 -13.61 20.18 -18.61
C PRO A 463 -14.17 20.40 -17.20
N LYS A 464 -15.49 20.54 -17.04
CA LYS A 464 -16.16 20.60 -15.72
C LYS A 464 -16.00 19.26 -15.00
N LEU A 465 -16.28 18.15 -15.66
CA LEU A 465 -16.13 16.82 -15.06
C LEU A 465 -14.69 16.56 -14.63
N ILE A 466 -13.71 16.83 -15.49
CA ILE A 466 -12.29 16.59 -15.19
C ILE A 466 -11.87 17.35 -13.92
N ARG A 467 -12.27 18.62 -13.79
CA ARG A 467 -12.00 19.43 -12.58
C ARG A 467 -12.67 18.87 -11.32
N ILE A 468 -13.82 18.23 -11.44
CA ILE A 468 -14.50 17.58 -10.32
C ILE A 468 -13.76 16.30 -9.95
N LEU A 469 -13.41 15.45 -10.92
CA LEU A 469 -12.68 14.21 -10.67
C LEU A 469 -11.32 14.46 -10.01
N LYS A 470 -10.61 15.53 -10.37
CA LYS A 470 -9.38 15.92 -9.66
C LYS A 470 -9.60 16.16 -8.16
N GLN A 471 -10.76 16.67 -7.76
CA GLN A 471 -11.07 16.90 -6.34
C GLN A 471 -11.41 15.60 -5.58
N PHE A 472 -11.52 14.45 -6.26
CA PHE A 472 -11.67 13.15 -5.59
C PHE A 472 -10.33 12.65 -5.05
N GLU A 473 -9.21 13.20 -5.51
CA GLU A 473 -7.89 12.88 -4.97
C GLU A 473 -7.78 13.30 -3.49
N PRO A 474 -6.93 12.63 -2.69
CA PRO A 474 -6.09 11.49 -3.05
C PRO A 474 -6.88 10.20 -3.34
N TYR A 475 -6.47 9.46 -4.38
CA TYR A 475 -7.03 8.14 -4.70
C TYR A 475 -6.27 7.03 -3.96
N GLY A 476 -6.98 5.97 -3.61
CA GLY A 476 -6.44 4.79 -2.93
C GLY A 476 -7.55 3.77 -2.64
N PRO A 477 -7.28 2.70 -1.88
CA PRO A 477 -8.29 1.72 -1.47
C PRO A 477 -9.53 2.42 -0.88
N GLN A 478 -10.72 1.90 -1.20
CA GLN A 478 -12.03 2.52 -0.90
C GLN A 478 -12.31 3.89 -1.55
N ASN A 479 -11.33 4.56 -2.16
CA ASN A 479 -11.50 5.73 -3.01
C ASN A 479 -10.65 5.59 -4.29
N MET A 480 -10.88 4.53 -5.06
CA MET A 480 -10.10 4.27 -6.27
C MET A 480 -10.44 5.30 -7.37
N THR A 481 -9.51 5.53 -8.30
CA THR A 481 -9.79 6.32 -9.51
C THR A 481 -10.99 5.71 -10.26
N PRO A 482 -12.01 6.51 -10.61
CA PRO A 482 -13.18 6.00 -11.32
C PRO A 482 -12.82 5.29 -12.64
N ILE A 483 -13.46 4.14 -12.86
CA ILE A 483 -13.38 3.35 -14.09
C ILE A 483 -14.70 3.47 -14.84
N PHE A 484 -14.61 3.94 -16.07
CA PHE A 484 -15.74 4.18 -16.96
C PHE A 484 -15.80 3.15 -18.07
N LEU A 485 -17.02 2.88 -18.55
CA LEU A 485 -17.28 2.10 -19.76
C LEU A 485 -17.90 3.01 -20.82
N THR A 486 -17.38 2.96 -22.04
CA THR A 486 -18.06 3.52 -23.21
C THR A 486 -18.16 2.47 -24.30
N LYS A 487 -19.34 2.39 -24.92
CA LYS A 487 -19.66 1.46 -26.00
C LYS A 487 -19.70 2.18 -27.35
N ASN A 488 -19.58 1.40 -28.43
CA ASN A 488 -19.67 1.87 -29.81
C ASN A 488 -18.65 2.96 -30.14
N ILE A 489 -17.43 2.80 -29.63
CA ILE A 489 -16.30 3.67 -29.96
C ILE A 489 -15.54 3.11 -31.16
N LYS A 490 -14.84 3.99 -31.88
CA LYS A 490 -14.01 3.65 -33.03
C LYS A 490 -12.70 4.39 -32.93
N ASP A 491 -11.61 3.76 -33.36
CA ASP A 491 -10.36 4.46 -33.62
C ASP A 491 -10.52 5.38 -34.85
N THR A 492 -9.87 6.54 -34.82
CA THR A 492 -9.92 7.52 -35.92
C THR A 492 -8.97 7.19 -37.07
N GLY A 493 -8.22 6.09 -36.98
CA GLY A 493 -7.25 5.61 -37.97
C GLY A 493 -5.78 5.83 -37.56
N TYR A 494 -5.53 6.27 -36.33
CA TYR A 494 -4.18 6.54 -35.80
C TYR A 494 -3.73 5.54 -34.73
N GLY A 495 -4.52 4.50 -34.49
CA GLY A 495 -4.19 3.42 -33.57
C GLY A 495 -2.91 2.71 -33.95
N LYS A 496 -2.02 2.51 -32.97
CA LYS A 496 -0.76 1.79 -33.16
C LYS A 496 -0.26 1.16 -31.85
N PRO A 497 0.46 0.03 -31.94
CA PRO A 497 1.24 -0.43 -30.82
C PRO A 497 2.41 0.52 -30.51
N LEU A 498 2.90 0.45 -29.28
CA LEU A 498 4.05 1.18 -28.74
C LEU A 498 4.87 0.26 -27.82
N GLY A 499 6.11 0.62 -27.55
CA GLY A 499 7.04 -0.14 -26.71
C GLY A 499 8.13 -0.82 -27.55
N GLN A 500 9.09 -1.47 -26.90
CA GLN A 500 10.16 -2.17 -27.62
C GLN A 500 9.62 -3.43 -28.34
N GLU A 501 8.61 -4.06 -27.75
CA GLU A 501 7.98 -5.29 -28.24
C GLU A 501 6.50 -5.08 -28.62
N ASP A 502 6.11 -3.86 -28.99
CA ASP A 502 4.72 -3.53 -29.34
C ASP A 502 3.70 -3.87 -28.23
N GLU A 503 4.15 -3.84 -26.98
CA GLU A 503 3.43 -4.23 -25.77
C GLU A 503 2.23 -3.33 -25.42
N HIS A 504 2.28 -2.04 -25.78
CA HIS A 504 1.28 -1.05 -25.38
C HIS A 504 0.43 -0.62 -26.56
N LEU A 505 -0.80 -0.17 -26.30
CA LEU A 505 -1.74 0.25 -27.33
C LEU A 505 -2.04 1.76 -27.21
N LYS A 506 -1.67 2.53 -28.23
CA LYS A 506 -2.09 3.93 -28.36
C LYS A 506 -3.20 4.03 -29.39
N LEU A 507 -4.30 4.67 -29.01
CA LEU A 507 -5.44 4.93 -29.89
C LEU A 507 -5.80 6.41 -29.90
N PHE A 508 -6.62 6.77 -30.88
CA PHE A 508 -7.31 8.05 -30.87
C PHE A 508 -8.78 7.77 -31.16
N VAL A 509 -9.63 7.84 -30.14
CA VAL A 509 -10.96 7.24 -30.16
C VAL A 509 -12.06 8.28 -30.27
N LYS A 510 -13.12 7.95 -31.01
CA LYS A 510 -14.35 8.75 -31.10
C LYS A 510 -15.59 7.88 -30.92
N GLN A 511 -16.66 8.47 -30.43
CA GLN A 511 -17.97 7.83 -30.33
C GLN A 511 -18.90 8.41 -31.41
N SER A 512 -19.67 7.58 -32.11
CA SER A 512 -20.46 8.01 -33.29
C SER A 512 -21.51 9.08 -33.01
N ARG A 513 -21.92 9.27 -31.75
CA ARG A 513 -22.91 10.29 -31.33
C ARG A 513 -22.28 11.65 -30.97
N SER A 514 -20.96 11.73 -30.82
CA SER A 514 -20.26 12.96 -30.45
C SER A 514 -19.98 13.81 -31.71
N LEU A 515 -20.96 14.60 -32.12
CA LEU A 515 -20.78 15.61 -33.17
C LEU A 515 -19.67 16.60 -32.73
N GLY A 516 -18.55 16.63 -33.45
CA GLY A 516 -17.52 17.67 -33.30
C GLY A 516 -16.29 17.32 -32.46
N THR A 517 -16.13 16.11 -31.90
CA THR A 517 -14.88 15.71 -31.25
C THR A 517 -13.90 15.15 -32.28
N GLU A 518 -12.71 15.75 -32.43
CA GLU A 518 -11.61 15.25 -33.30
C GLU A 518 -11.09 13.85 -32.87
N GLY A 519 -11.51 13.39 -31.69
CA GLY A 519 -11.11 12.15 -31.03
C GLY A 519 -10.42 12.46 -29.71
N ILE A 520 -10.38 11.48 -28.81
CA ILE A 520 -9.69 11.57 -27.52
C ILE A 520 -8.50 10.62 -27.56
N ALA A 521 -7.32 11.09 -27.16
CA ALA A 521 -6.15 10.23 -27.04
C ALA A 521 -6.40 9.13 -26.00
N ALA A 522 -6.01 7.90 -26.30
CA ALA A 522 -6.09 6.80 -25.35
C ALA A 522 -4.79 5.99 -25.32
N ILE A 523 -4.41 5.51 -24.14
CA ILE A 523 -3.23 4.67 -23.92
C ILE A 523 -3.62 3.47 -23.05
N GLY A 524 -3.30 2.28 -23.52
CA GLY A 524 -3.46 1.02 -22.79
C GLY A 524 -2.12 0.33 -22.63
N PHE A 525 -1.62 0.27 -21.40
CA PHE A 525 -0.42 -0.51 -21.10
C PHE A 525 -0.75 -2.00 -21.20
N ASN A 526 0.14 -2.78 -21.80
CA ASN A 526 0.00 -4.23 -22.03
C ASN A 526 -1.25 -4.65 -22.84
N LEU A 527 -1.76 -3.74 -23.69
CA LEU A 527 -2.90 -4.02 -24.58
C LEU A 527 -2.52 -4.07 -26.07
N GLY A 528 -1.22 -4.06 -26.41
CA GLY A 528 -0.76 -4.00 -27.80
C GLY A 528 -1.28 -5.15 -28.67
N ASN A 529 -1.37 -6.35 -28.10
CA ASN A 529 -1.95 -7.54 -28.73
C ASN A 529 -3.45 -7.40 -29.11
N LYS A 530 -4.13 -6.33 -28.67
CA LYS A 530 -5.54 -6.06 -28.97
C LYS A 530 -5.75 -5.08 -30.12
N ILE A 531 -4.70 -4.65 -30.80
CA ILE A 531 -4.79 -3.69 -31.91
C ILE A 531 -5.83 -4.09 -32.97
N GLU A 532 -5.92 -5.38 -33.31
CA GLU A 532 -6.85 -5.91 -34.33
C GLU A 532 -8.34 -5.71 -34.00
N LEU A 533 -8.68 -5.51 -32.72
CA LEU A 533 -10.05 -5.17 -32.31
C LEU A 533 -10.45 -3.76 -32.72
N THR A 534 -9.47 -2.90 -33.00
CA THR A 534 -9.66 -1.46 -33.22
C THR A 534 -9.44 -1.04 -34.68
N THR A 535 -8.81 -1.90 -35.49
CA THR A 535 -8.51 -1.62 -36.89
C THR A 535 -9.76 -1.59 -37.76
N HIS A 536 -9.64 -1.00 -38.96
CA HIS A 536 -10.72 -0.90 -39.95
C HIS A 536 -12.00 -0.20 -39.45
N GLN A 537 -11.88 0.69 -38.46
CA GLN A 537 -13.01 1.39 -37.84
C GLN A 537 -14.09 0.45 -37.28
N LYS A 538 -13.70 -0.77 -36.87
CA LYS A 538 -14.59 -1.68 -36.15
C LYS A 538 -15.06 -0.98 -34.87
N PRO A 539 -16.38 -0.97 -34.59
CA PRO A 539 -16.85 -0.51 -33.30
C PRO A 539 -16.37 -1.48 -32.21
N PHE A 540 -15.98 -0.92 -31.08
CA PHE A 540 -15.60 -1.65 -29.89
C PHE A 540 -16.11 -0.91 -28.65
N GLN A 541 -15.86 -1.47 -27.48
CA GLN A 541 -16.11 -0.88 -26.18
C GLN A 541 -14.81 -0.85 -25.38
N ALA A 542 -14.66 0.16 -24.53
CA ALA A 542 -13.48 0.32 -23.68
C ALA A 542 -13.88 0.58 -22.23
N VAL A 543 -13.10 0.01 -21.32
CA VAL A 543 -13.07 0.40 -19.92
C VAL A 543 -11.81 1.21 -19.64
N TYR A 544 -11.94 2.37 -19.01
CA TYR A 544 -10.85 3.33 -18.88
C TYR A 544 -11.00 4.26 -17.68
N CYS A 545 -9.89 4.86 -17.26
CA CYS A 545 -9.89 6.03 -16.38
C CYS A 545 -9.73 7.29 -17.24
N ILE A 546 -10.39 8.38 -16.85
CA ILE A 546 -10.14 9.71 -17.43
C ILE A 546 -8.88 10.25 -16.75
N ASP A 547 -7.92 10.69 -17.56
CA ASP A 547 -6.60 11.09 -17.10
C ASP A 547 -6.12 12.37 -17.79
N GLU A 548 -5.06 12.98 -17.26
CA GLU A 548 -4.36 14.08 -17.91
C GLU A 548 -2.92 13.71 -18.20
N ASN A 549 -2.51 13.92 -19.45
CA ASN A 549 -1.13 13.76 -19.88
C ASN A 549 -0.43 15.14 -19.88
N GLU A 550 0.58 15.29 -19.04
CA GLU A 550 1.49 16.44 -19.05
C GLU A 550 2.70 16.17 -19.93
N TRP A 551 2.86 16.94 -21.01
CA TRP A 551 4.04 16.85 -21.86
C TRP A 551 4.58 18.24 -22.17
N LYS A 552 5.85 18.48 -21.82
CA LYS A 552 6.54 19.78 -21.97
C LYS A 552 5.72 20.95 -21.40
N GLY A 553 5.13 20.75 -20.22
CA GLY A 553 4.30 21.75 -19.52
C GLY A 553 2.92 21.98 -20.13
N LYS A 554 2.49 21.19 -21.12
CA LYS A 554 1.12 21.24 -21.66
C LYS A 554 0.32 20.04 -21.16
N LEU A 555 -0.77 20.32 -20.45
CA LEU A 555 -1.77 19.33 -20.04
C LEU A 555 -2.73 19.04 -21.19
N SER A 556 -3.07 17.77 -21.35
CA SER A 556 -4.00 17.28 -22.37
C SER A 556 -4.84 16.12 -21.83
N LEU A 557 -6.12 16.09 -22.18
CA LEU A 557 -7.01 14.98 -21.83
C LEU A 557 -6.53 13.68 -22.51
N GLN A 558 -6.49 12.60 -21.74
CA GLN A 558 -6.21 11.25 -22.23
C GLN A 558 -7.10 10.23 -21.51
N LEU A 559 -7.45 9.15 -22.20
CA LEU A 559 -8.08 7.98 -21.59
C LEU A 559 -7.00 6.93 -21.30
N ARG A 560 -6.86 6.53 -20.04
CA ARG A 560 -6.01 5.40 -19.67
C ARG A 560 -6.85 4.13 -19.72
N LEU A 561 -6.70 3.37 -20.80
CA LEU A 561 -7.42 2.13 -21.06
C LEU A 561 -7.00 1.06 -20.04
N ARG A 562 -7.99 0.40 -19.45
CA ARG A 562 -7.81 -0.81 -18.63
C ARG A 562 -8.01 -2.07 -19.44
N ASP A 563 -8.98 -2.06 -20.36
CA ASP A 563 -9.28 -3.16 -21.27
C ASP A 563 -10.16 -2.68 -22.44
N ILE A 564 -10.16 -3.45 -23.54
CA ILE A 564 -11.05 -3.25 -24.70
C ILE A 564 -11.65 -4.58 -25.15
N LYS A 565 -12.90 -4.53 -25.65
CA LYS A 565 -13.66 -5.67 -26.19
C LYS A 565 -14.47 -5.24 -27.40
N GLN A 566 -14.79 -6.18 -28.27
CA GLN A 566 -15.70 -5.95 -29.39
C GLN A 566 -17.13 -5.64 -28.90
#